data_AF-A0A928P110-F1
#
_entry.id   AF-A0A928P110-F1
#
_cell.length_a   1.000
_cell.length_b   1.000
_cell.length_c   1.000
_cell.angle_alpha   90.00
_cell.angle_beta   90.00
_cell.angle_gamma   90.00
#
_symmetry.space_group_name_H-M   'P 1'
#
loop_
_entity.id
_entity.type
_entity.pdbx_description
1 polymer ?
#
loop_
_entity_poly.entity_id
_entity_poly.type
_entity_poly.pdbx_seq_one_letter_code
_entity_poly.pdbx_strand_id
1 'polypeptide(L)'
;MNLNEYLQVKDYDYIEYCDYLQKKYGIGLCDYMTKNWNKNKKISRTKEGLYAHHKYEDHAIMLSDPIFAKNNPYEWQQKQNIVYCDLLEHLFLHILICENPSRNKNQHENVGFGGVVNLIAPELNDVYSGWITSQEWRKKCHSMVIDDENVYLLLLKRFKEFYNYNPFIIKQLCSSFNAPLRIWSEKNNRKIYKKIKKL
;
A
#
# COMPACT_ATOMS: atom_id res chain seq x y z
N MET A 1 4.35 -2.24 -10.29
CA MET A 1 5.71 -1.70 -10.42
C MET A 1 6.64 -2.86 -10.73
N ASN A 2 7.35 -2.78 -11.84
CA ASN A 2 8.44 -3.73 -12.14
C ASN A 2 9.80 -3.14 -11.76
N LEU A 3 10.87 -3.92 -11.94
CA LEU A 3 12.22 -3.51 -11.56
C LEU A 3 12.69 -2.23 -12.27
N ASN A 4 12.40 -2.08 -13.57
CA ASN A 4 12.82 -0.90 -14.33
C ASN A 4 12.12 0.36 -13.81
N GLU A 5 10.83 0.25 -13.53
CA GLU A 5 10.07 1.33 -12.92
C GLU A 5 10.63 1.68 -11.54
N TYR A 6 10.87 0.70 -10.68
CA TYR A 6 11.47 0.93 -9.36
C TYR A 6 12.81 1.68 -9.47
N LEU A 7 13.70 1.27 -10.38
CA LEU A 7 14.99 1.92 -10.58
C LEU A 7 14.86 3.38 -11.03
N GLN A 8 13.80 3.72 -11.76
CA GLN A 8 13.51 5.09 -12.18
C GLN A 8 13.03 5.97 -11.02
N VAL A 9 12.20 5.43 -10.13
CA VAL A 9 11.48 6.21 -9.10
C VAL A 9 12.01 6.02 -7.68
N LYS A 10 13.00 5.14 -7.47
CA LYS A 10 13.52 4.80 -6.13
C LYS A 10 14.03 6.00 -5.34
N ASP A 11 14.45 7.07 -6.00
CA ASP A 11 15.01 8.24 -5.33
C ASP A 11 13.97 9.37 -5.15
N TYR A 12 12.71 9.13 -5.52
CA TYR A 12 11.63 10.12 -5.37
C TYR A 12 11.19 10.23 -3.92
N ASP A 13 10.80 11.43 -3.52
CA ASP A 13 9.99 11.63 -2.33
C ASP A 13 8.52 11.23 -2.56
N TYR A 14 7.74 11.24 -1.48
CA TYR A 14 6.33 10.83 -1.51
C TYR A 14 5.47 11.68 -2.47
N ILE A 15 5.71 12.99 -2.55
CA ILE A 15 4.93 13.89 -3.39
C ILE A 15 5.33 13.73 -4.85
N GLU A 16 6.62 13.65 -5.14
CA GLU A 16 7.15 13.35 -6.47
C GLU A 16 6.59 12.02 -7.00
N TYR A 17 6.53 11.01 -6.13
CA TYR A 17 5.97 9.72 -6.51
C TYR A 17 4.45 9.76 -6.71
N CYS A 18 3.71 10.51 -5.88
CA CYS A 18 2.29 10.77 -6.14
C CYS A 18 2.06 11.45 -7.51
N ASP A 19 2.86 12.46 -7.84
CA ASP A 19 2.73 13.19 -9.10
C ASP A 19 3.09 12.31 -10.31
N TYR A 20 4.10 11.44 -10.16
CA TYR A 20 4.42 10.40 -11.13
C TYR A 20 3.23 9.47 -11.39
N LEU A 21 2.58 8.95 -10.33
CA LEU A 21 1.42 8.08 -10.46
C LEU A 21 0.22 8.80 -11.09
N GLN A 22 0.00 10.07 -10.77
CA GLN A 22 -1.04 10.88 -11.41
C GLN A 22 -0.75 11.11 -12.90
N LYS A 23 0.52 11.27 -13.29
CA LYS A 23 0.90 11.33 -14.71
C LYS A 23 0.70 9.97 -15.40
N LYS A 24 0.99 8.87 -14.72
CA LYS A 24 0.91 7.50 -15.24
C LYS A 24 -0.53 7.02 -15.42
N TYR A 25 -1.38 7.26 -14.43
CA TYR A 25 -2.72 6.69 -14.37
C TYR A 25 -3.85 7.72 -14.36
N GLY A 26 -3.55 9.01 -14.25
CA GLY A 26 -4.52 10.08 -14.03
C GLY A 26 -4.84 10.29 -12.55
N ILE A 27 -5.52 11.40 -12.28
CA ILE A 27 -6.12 11.70 -10.98
C ILE A 27 -7.36 10.83 -10.71
N GLY A 28 -7.95 10.93 -9.51
CA GLY A 28 -9.19 10.25 -9.16
C GLY A 28 -10.32 10.48 -10.18
N LEU A 29 -11.12 9.44 -10.45
CA LEU A 29 -12.30 9.53 -11.33
C LEU A 29 -13.40 10.41 -10.74
N CYS A 30 -13.42 10.54 -9.42
CA CYS A 30 -14.36 11.34 -8.63
C CYS A 30 -13.77 11.55 -7.23
N ASP A 31 -14.46 12.32 -6.39
CA ASP A 31 -14.10 12.40 -4.97
C ASP A 31 -14.28 11.02 -4.33
N TYR A 32 -13.31 10.61 -3.51
CA TYR A 32 -13.27 9.28 -2.91
C TYR A 32 -14.50 9.02 -2.03
N MET A 33 -14.94 10.03 -1.26
CA MET A 33 -16.21 10.01 -0.54
C MET A 33 -17.15 11.10 -1.03
N THR A 34 -18.45 10.82 -0.99
CA THR A 34 -19.48 11.84 -1.16
C THR A 34 -19.48 12.81 0.02
N LYS A 35 -20.20 13.94 -0.10
CA LYS A 35 -20.37 14.90 1.01
C LYS A 35 -20.98 14.29 2.29
N ASN A 36 -21.66 13.16 2.16
CA ASN A 36 -22.22 12.39 3.28
C ASN A 36 -21.25 11.31 3.80
N TRP A 37 -19.96 11.36 3.42
CA TRP A 37 -18.90 10.44 3.85
C TRP A 37 -19.14 8.97 3.44
N ASN A 38 -19.87 8.75 2.35
CA ASN A 38 -20.01 7.42 1.74
C ASN A 38 -18.97 7.23 0.64
N LYS A 39 -18.28 6.09 0.59
CA LYS A 39 -17.35 5.77 -0.49
C LYS A 39 -18.05 5.85 -1.85
N ASN A 40 -17.47 6.60 -2.78
CA ASN A 40 -17.97 6.73 -4.14
C ASN A 40 -17.62 5.48 -4.95
N LYS A 41 -18.62 4.73 -5.42
CA LYS A 41 -18.39 3.49 -6.17
C LYS A 41 -17.60 3.72 -7.47
N LYS A 42 -17.69 4.92 -8.05
CA LYS A 42 -16.98 5.29 -9.29
C LYS A 42 -15.47 5.47 -9.09
N ILE A 43 -14.98 5.53 -7.84
CA ILE A 43 -13.54 5.66 -7.58
C ILE A 43 -12.77 4.39 -7.93
N SER A 44 -13.45 3.23 -7.95
CA SER A 44 -12.79 1.93 -8.05
C SER A 44 -12.27 1.65 -9.46
N ARG A 45 -10.97 1.37 -9.56
CA ARG A 45 -10.29 0.89 -10.77
C ARG A 45 -9.66 -0.49 -10.61
N THR A 46 -10.15 -1.28 -9.66
CA THR A 46 -9.67 -2.64 -9.41
C THR A 46 -9.86 -3.59 -10.61
N LYS A 47 -10.79 -3.30 -11.52
CA LYS A 47 -10.92 -4.01 -12.81
C LYS A 47 -9.72 -3.82 -13.73
N GLU A 48 -8.95 -2.76 -13.53
CA GLU A 48 -7.68 -2.48 -14.21
C GLU A 48 -6.48 -2.99 -13.41
N GLY A 49 -6.71 -3.53 -12.21
CA GLY A 49 -5.67 -3.95 -11.27
C GLY A 49 -5.15 -2.83 -10.37
N LEU A 50 -5.87 -1.70 -10.30
CA LEU A 50 -5.43 -0.49 -9.58
C LEU A 50 -6.27 -0.22 -8.32
N TYR A 51 -5.59 0.14 -7.25
CA TYR A 51 -6.12 0.68 -6.00
C TYR A 51 -6.14 2.20 -6.05
N ALA A 52 -7.11 2.80 -5.38
CA ALA A 52 -7.11 4.24 -5.10
C ALA A 52 -6.37 4.48 -3.77
N HIS A 53 -5.50 5.47 -3.74
CA HIS A 53 -4.74 5.89 -2.56
C HIS A 53 -4.85 7.40 -2.37
N HIS A 54 -5.00 7.85 -1.13
CA HIS A 54 -5.12 9.27 -0.80
C HIS A 54 -3.75 9.91 -0.66
N LYS A 55 -3.52 11.03 -1.35
CA LYS A 55 -2.28 11.82 -1.22
C LYS A 55 -2.06 12.31 0.21
N TYR A 56 -3.11 12.48 1.01
CA TYR A 56 -3.02 12.94 2.40
C TYR A 56 -2.86 11.82 3.43
N GLU A 57 -2.60 10.57 3.03
CA GLU A 57 -2.26 9.50 3.99
C GLU A 57 -0.89 9.71 4.67
N ASP A 58 -0.09 10.68 4.22
CA ASP A 58 1.09 11.21 4.93
C ASP A 58 0.74 12.21 6.05
N HIS A 59 -0.51 12.68 6.10
CA HIS A 59 -1.04 13.55 7.15
C HIS A 59 -1.89 12.78 8.17
N ALA A 60 -2.71 11.82 7.70
CA ALA A 60 -3.60 11.07 8.58
C ALA A 60 -3.82 9.62 8.14
N ILE A 61 -4.11 8.75 9.10
CA ILE A 61 -4.38 7.33 8.85
C ILE A 61 -5.83 7.09 8.39
N MET A 62 -6.02 5.99 7.65
CA MET A 62 -7.34 5.41 7.36
C MET A 62 -8.32 6.38 6.67
N LEU A 63 -7.84 7.21 5.75
CA LEU A 63 -8.68 8.17 5.00
C LEU A 63 -9.72 7.50 4.09
N SER A 64 -9.62 6.19 3.91
CA SER A 64 -10.62 5.35 3.25
C SER A 64 -11.79 4.91 4.15
N ASP A 65 -11.66 5.06 5.48
CA ASP A 65 -12.67 4.73 6.48
C ASP A 65 -13.47 5.99 6.89
N PRO A 66 -14.81 6.00 6.75
CA PRO A 66 -15.64 7.16 7.10
C PRO A 66 -15.49 7.66 8.53
N ILE A 67 -15.12 6.81 9.49
CA ILE A 67 -14.96 7.19 10.90
C ILE A 67 -13.73 8.11 11.05
N PHE A 68 -12.64 7.77 10.39
CA PHE A 68 -11.39 8.54 10.45
C PHE A 68 -11.43 9.74 9.50
N ALA A 69 -11.96 9.54 8.29
CA ALA A 69 -12.03 10.59 7.27
C ALA A 69 -12.78 11.84 7.76
N LYS A 70 -13.85 11.68 8.54
CA LYS A 70 -14.66 12.79 9.09
C LYS A 70 -13.90 13.73 10.02
N ASN A 71 -12.80 13.27 10.62
CA ASN A 71 -11.99 14.07 11.52
C ASN A 71 -10.94 14.91 10.77
N ASN A 72 -10.92 14.82 9.44
CA ASN A 72 -9.95 15.46 8.58
C ASN A 72 -10.65 16.36 7.53
N PRO A 73 -9.95 17.32 6.90
CA PRO A 73 -10.51 18.17 5.86
C PRO A 73 -11.15 17.36 4.72
N TYR A 74 -12.37 17.73 4.32
CA TYR A 74 -13.07 17.06 3.23
C TYR A 74 -12.32 17.19 1.90
N GLU A 75 -11.54 18.27 1.73
CA GLU A 75 -10.68 18.51 0.59
C GLU A 75 -9.73 17.34 0.32
N TRP A 76 -9.31 16.60 1.35
CA TRP A 76 -8.43 15.45 1.20
C TRP A 76 -9.09 14.27 0.49
N GLN A 77 -10.42 14.25 0.43
CA GLN A 77 -11.21 13.26 -0.31
C GLN A 77 -11.43 13.65 -1.77
N GLN A 78 -11.06 14.87 -2.19
CA GLN A 78 -11.30 15.34 -3.55
C GLN A 78 -10.45 14.58 -4.58
N LYS A 79 -10.99 14.43 -5.79
CA LYS A 79 -10.40 13.59 -6.84
C LYS A 79 -8.94 13.89 -7.18
N GLN A 80 -8.53 15.16 -7.12
CA GLN A 80 -7.15 15.57 -7.39
C GLN A 80 -6.17 15.11 -6.31
N ASN A 81 -6.68 14.69 -5.15
CA ASN A 81 -5.92 14.17 -4.02
C ASN A 81 -5.94 12.63 -3.97
N ILE A 82 -6.37 12.00 -5.06
CA ILE A 82 -6.35 10.56 -5.23
C ILE A 82 -5.35 10.20 -6.32
N VAL A 83 -4.53 9.19 -6.05
CA VAL A 83 -3.67 8.52 -7.02
C VAL A 83 -4.14 7.09 -7.22
N TYR A 84 -3.85 6.53 -8.39
CA TYR A 84 -4.04 5.11 -8.66
C TYR A 84 -2.71 4.38 -8.64
N CYS A 85 -2.71 3.16 -8.10
CA CYS A 85 -1.50 2.36 -7.93
C CYS A 85 -1.82 0.86 -7.97
N ASP A 86 -0.92 0.03 -8.48
CA ASP A 86 -0.92 -1.41 -8.20
C ASP A 86 -0.39 -1.70 -6.78
N LEU A 87 -0.37 -2.98 -6.40
CA LEU A 87 -0.08 -3.36 -5.01
C LEU A 87 1.37 -3.06 -4.58
N LEU A 88 2.34 -3.09 -5.50
CA LEU A 88 3.74 -2.77 -5.19
C LEU A 88 3.98 -1.26 -5.15
N GLU A 89 3.33 -0.51 -6.05
CA GLU A 89 3.30 0.95 -5.99
C GLU A 89 2.64 1.45 -4.69
N HIS A 90 1.57 0.78 -4.26
CA HIS A 90 0.92 1.07 -2.99
C HIS A 90 1.84 0.79 -1.81
N LEU A 91 2.57 -0.33 -1.81
CA LEU A 91 3.59 -0.60 -0.79
C LEU A 91 4.64 0.51 -0.76
N PHE A 92 5.11 0.94 -1.93
CA PHE A 92 6.13 1.98 -2.00
C PHE A 92 5.64 3.33 -1.48
N LEU A 93 4.41 3.74 -1.80
CA LEU A 93 3.77 4.93 -1.20
C LEU A 93 3.81 4.89 0.33
N HIS A 94 3.38 3.78 0.95
CA HIS A 94 3.38 3.65 2.42
C HIS A 94 4.79 3.64 3.02
N ILE A 95 5.79 3.14 2.30
CA ILE A 95 7.20 3.21 2.72
C ILE A 95 7.68 4.67 2.70
N LEU A 96 7.43 5.40 1.61
CA LEU A 96 7.81 6.82 1.50
C LEU A 96 7.15 7.68 2.58
N ILE A 97 5.89 7.40 2.92
CA ILE A 97 5.18 8.04 4.03
C ILE A 97 5.89 7.78 5.37
N CYS A 98 6.36 6.55 5.62
CA CYS A 98 7.11 6.25 6.84
C CYS A 98 8.43 7.02 6.90
N GLU A 99 9.12 7.11 5.76
CA GLU A 99 10.43 7.75 5.66
C GLU A 99 10.37 9.27 5.84
N ASN A 100 9.34 9.90 5.29
CA ASN A 100 9.18 11.35 5.33
C ASN A 100 7.70 11.74 5.42
N PRO A 101 7.07 11.58 6.60
CA PRO A 101 5.67 11.97 6.78
C PRO A 101 5.52 13.49 6.75
N SER A 102 4.29 13.97 6.55
CA SER A 102 4.03 15.41 6.59
C SER A 102 4.42 16.02 7.94
N ARG A 103 5.01 17.21 7.89
CA ARG A 103 5.26 18.03 9.10
C ARG A 103 3.98 18.39 9.83
N ASN A 104 2.86 18.41 9.12
CA ASN A 104 1.53 18.73 9.65
C ASN A 104 0.68 17.47 9.89
N LYS A 105 1.30 16.29 10.03
CA LYS A 105 0.56 15.06 10.32
C LYS A 105 -0.17 15.15 11.66
N ASN A 106 -1.29 14.43 11.75
CA ASN A 106 -2.04 14.30 12.98
C ASN A 106 -1.16 13.76 14.11
N GLN A 107 -1.35 14.34 15.31
CA GLN A 107 -0.61 13.92 16.49
C GLN A 107 -0.98 12.48 16.85
N HIS A 108 0.00 11.72 17.33
CA HIS A 108 -0.15 10.31 17.74
C HIS A 108 -0.53 9.32 16.61
N GLU A 109 -0.58 9.76 15.36
CA GLU A 109 -0.80 8.87 14.22
C GLU A 109 0.53 8.42 13.58
N ASN A 110 0.71 7.10 13.45
CA ASN A 110 1.84 6.50 12.76
C ASN A 110 1.48 6.21 11.30
N VAL A 111 1.49 7.28 10.49
CA VAL A 111 1.15 7.25 9.07
C VAL A 111 2.07 6.31 8.27
N GLY A 112 1.53 5.71 7.21
CA GLY A 112 2.24 4.73 6.36
C GLY A 112 2.43 3.35 6.99
N PHE A 113 2.86 3.29 8.26
CA PHE A 113 3.30 2.06 8.91
C PHE A 113 2.24 0.96 8.92
N GLY A 114 1.01 1.33 9.31
CA GLY A 114 -0.12 0.39 9.34
C GLY A 114 -0.47 -0.19 7.96
N GLY A 115 -0.34 0.61 6.90
CA GLY A 115 -0.55 0.15 5.53
C GLY A 115 0.45 -0.92 5.12
N VAL A 116 1.73 -0.72 5.46
CA VAL A 116 2.79 -1.71 5.22
C VAL A 116 2.51 -3.02 5.98
N VAL A 117 2.42 -2.95 7.31
CA VAL A 117 2.54 -4.16 8.15
C VAL A 117 1.23 -4.90 8.40
N ASN A 118 0.08 -4.24 8.29
CA ASN A 118 -1.22 -4.87 8.56
C ASN A 118 -1.97 -5.29 7.29
N LEU A 119 -1.65 -4.67 6.14
CA LEU A 119 -2.43 -4.86 4.91
C LEU A 119 -1.57 -5.37 3.76
N ILE A 120 -0.61 -4.57 3.31
CA ILE A 120 0.04 -4.80 2.01
C ILE A 120 1.10 -5.89 2.07
N ALA A 121 2.05 -5.81 3.00
CA ALA A 121 3.07 -6.86 3.13
C ALA A 121 2.47 -8.23 3.48
N PRO A 122 1.47 -8.34 4.39
CA PRO A 122 0.82 -9.61 4.66
C PRO A 122 0.07 -10.20 3.46
N GLU A 123 -0.54 -9.35 2.61
CA GLU A 123 -1.19 -9.81 1.39
C GLU A 123 -0.17 -10.29 0.36
N LEU A 124 0.89 -9.53 0.14
CA LEU A 124 1.96 -9.92 -0.80
C LEU A 124 2.69 -11.19 -0.34
N ASN A 125 2.86 -11.40 0.98
CA ASN A 125 3.38 -12.66 1.52
C ASN A 125 2.54 -13.86 1.09
N ASP A 126 1.22 -13.75 1.18
CA ASP A 126 0.29 -14.81 0.76
C ASP A 126 0.39 -15.03 -0.75
N VAL A 127 0.35 -13.94 -1.54
CA VAL A 127 0.41 -13.97 -3.02
C VAL A 127 1.69 -14.64 -3.52
N TYR A 128 2.87 -14.20 -3.06
CA TYR A 128 4.15 -14.79 -3.45
C TYR A 128 4.38 -16.20 -2.85
N SER A 129 3.53 -16.62 -1.92
CA SER A 129 3.50 -18.00 -1.41
C SER A 129 2.47 -18.89 -2.13
N GLY A 130 1.82 -18.37 -3.18
CA GLY A 130 0.90 -19.11 -4.04
C GLY A 130 -0.57 -19.03 -3.64
N TRP A 131 -0.95 -18.11 -2.76
CA TRP A 131 -2.36 -17.89 -2.47
C TRP A 131 -3.07 -17.27 -3.67
N ILE A 132 -4.21 -17.83 -4.04
CA ILE A 132 -5.06 -17.31 -5.11
C ILE A 132 -6.43 -16.99 -4.52
N THR A 133 -6.85 -15.74 -4.69
CA THR A 133 -8.17 -15.29 -4.23
C THR A 133 -9.30 -15.78 -5.13
N SER A 134 -10.49 -15.98 -4.57
CA SER A 134 -11.72 -16.23 -5.36
C SER A 134 -12.36 -14.95 -5.91
N GLN A 135 -11.90 -13.77 -5.48
CA GLN A 135 -12.47 -12.48 -5.87
C GLN A 135 -11.85 -11.99 -7.19
N GLU A 136 -12.62 -11.92 -8.27
CA GLU A 136 -12.12 -11.55 -9.60
C GLU A 136 -11.37 -10.21 -9.65
N TRP A 137 -11.87 -9.19 -8.94
CA TRP A 137 -11.19 -7.89 -8.88
C TRP A 137 -9.81 -7.99 -8.22
N ARG A 138 -9.67 -8.86 -7.20
CA ARG A 138 -8.43 -9.02 -6.45
C ARG A 138 -7.44 -9.90 -7.23
N LYS A 139 -7.93 -10.92 -7.95
CA LYS A 139 -7.12 -11.68 -8.92
C LYS A 139 -6.48 -10.74 -9.95
N LYS A 140 -7.26 -9.78 -10.46
CA LYS A 140 -6.74 -8.80 -11.41
C LYS A 140 -5.64 -7.94 -10.79
N CYS A 141 -5.82 -7.42 -9.57
CA CYS A 141 -4.77 -6.71 -8.86
C CYS A 141 -3.50 -7.56 -8.64
N HIS A 142 -3.64 -8.83 -8.23
CA HIS A 142 -2.49 -9.73 -8.03
C HIS A 142 -1.74 -10.01 -9.33
N SER A 143 -2.46 -10.16 -10.44
CA SER A 143 -1.83 -10.39 -11.75
C SER A 143 -0.91 -9.26 -12.21
N MET A 144 -1.07 -8.05 -11.65
CA MET A 144 -0.21 -6.90 -11.98
C MET A 144 1.17 -6.97 -11.33
N VAL A 145 1.37 -7.84 -10.32
CA VAL A 145 2.58 -7.85 -9.47
C VAL A 145 3.16 -9.23 -9.24
N ILE A 146 2.51 -10.29 -9.74
CA ILE A 146 2.86 -11.69 -9.41
C ILE A 146 4.28 -12.07 -9.87
N ASP A 147 4.76 -11.46 -10.96
CA ASP A 147 6.08 -11.74 -11.53
C ASP A 147 7.20 -10.86 -10.92
N ASP A 148 6.84 -9.94 -10.02
CA ASP A 148 7.73 -8.90 -9.49
C ASP A 148 8.16 -9.14 -8.02
N GLU A 149 8.29 -10.41 -7.59
CA GLU A 149 8.72 -10.76 -6.21
C GLU A 149 10.05 -10.07 -5.83
N ASN A 150 10.96 -9.90 -6.78
CA ASN A 150 12.24 -9.22 -6.54
C ASN A 150 12.04 -7.75 -6.13
N VAL A 151 11.07 -7.05 -6.72
CA VAL A 151 10.75 -5.65 -6.38
C VAL A 151 10.16 -5.59 -4.98
N TYR A 152 9.25 -6.51 -4.64
CA TYR A 152 8.73 -6.63 -3.28
C TYR A 152 9.84 -6.79 -2.23
N LEU A 153 10.81 -7.67 -2.48
CA LEU A 153 11.93 -7.88 -1.57
C LEU A 153 12.85 -6.64 -1.46
N LEU A 154 13.04 -5.89 -2.56
CA LEU A 154 13.77 -4.61 -2.53
C LEU A 154 13.04 -3.57 -1.67
N LEU A 155 11.72 -3.44 -1.82
CA LEU A 155 10.90 -2.53 -1.02
C LEU A 155 10.95 -2.89 0.47
N LEU A 156 10.84 -4.17 0.81
CA LEU A 156 10.96 -4.62 2.19
C LEU A 156 12.36 -4.39 2.77
N LYS A 157 13.42 -4.54 1.96
CA LYS A 157 14.78 -4.24 2.39
C LYS A 157 14.92 -2.75 2.75
N ARG A 158 14.45 -1.85 1.88
CA ARG A 158 14.42 -0.39 2.14
C ARG A 158 13.68 -0.06 3.44
N PHE A 159 12.49 -0.62 3.63
CA PHE A 159 11.70 -0.43 4.84
C PHE A 159 12.45 -0.92 6.10
N LYS A 160 13.12 -2.08 6.03
CA LYS A 160 13.95 -2.58 7.13
C LYS A 160 15.15 -1.68 7.42
N GLU A 161 15.82 -1.19 6.39
CA GLU A 161 16.95 -0.26 6.52
C GLU A 161 16.54 1.02 7.24
N PHE A 162 15.40 1.62 6.85
CA PHE A 162 14.86 2.80 7.52
C PHE A 162 14.63 2.59 9.02
N TYR A 163 14.12 1.41 9.41
CA TYR A 163 13.94 1.04 10.82
C TYR A 163 15.16 0.36 11.45
N ASN A 164 16.36 0.51 10.88
CA ASN A 164 17.62 -0.03 11.39
C ASN A 164 17.56 -1.54 11.71
N TYR A 165 16.90 -2.31 10.85
CA TYR A 165 16.74 -3.76 11.00
C TYR A 165 16.13 -4.20 12.33
N ASN A 166 15.28 -3.36 12.93
CA ASN A 166 14.65 -3.64 14.21
C ASN A 166 13.91 -5.01 14.19
N PRO A 167 14.24 -5.95 15.11
CA PRO A 167 13.63 -7.28 15.15
C PRO A 167 12.10 -7.28 15.27
N PHE A 168 11.53 -6.28 15.95
CA PHE A 168 10.08 -6.12 16.04
C PHE A 168 9.47 -5.86 14.67
N ILE A 169 10.07 -4.98 13.88
CA ILE A 169 9.61 -4.64 12.52
C ILE A 169 9.70 -5.86 11.61
N ILE A 170 10.81 -6.60 11.67
CA ILE A 170 10.98 -7.85 10.91
C ILE A 170 9.89 -8.87 11.26
N LYS A 171 9.52 -8.97 12.55
CA LYS A 171 8.42 -9.84 12.99
C LYS A 171 7.08 -9.40 12.39
N GLN A 172 6.78 -8.10 12.36
CA GLN A 172 5.53 -7.58 11.79
C GLN A 172 5.42 -7.86 10.28
N LEU A 173 6.53 -7.78 9.54
CA LEU A 173 6.57 -8.12 8.11
C LEU A 173 6.37 -9.60 7.80
N CYS A 174 6.58 -10.49 8.77
CA CYS A 174 6.39 -11.93 8.63
C CYS A 174 5.01 -12.36 9.11
N SER A 175 3.97 -11.91 8.43
CA SER A 175 2.57 -12.19 8.75
C SER A 175 1.74 -12.46 7.48
N SER A 176 0.60 -13.13 7.65
CA SER A 176 -0.37 -13.45 6.58
C SER A 176 -1.62 -12.59 6.71
N PHE A 177 -2.10 -12.07 5.58
CA PHE A 177 -3.38 -11.35 5.54
C PHE A 177 -4.57 -12.32 5.73
N ASN A 178 -4.50 -13.49 5.12
CA ASN A 178 -5.63 -14.42 5.01
C ASN A 178 -5.64 -15.50 6.11
N ALA A 179 -4.56 -15.69 6.87
CA ALA A 179 -4.54 -16.65 7.98
C ALA A 179 -5.55 -16.33 9.10
N PRO A 180 -5.73 -15.07 9.55
CA PRO A 180 -6.78 -14.72 10.51
C PRO A 180 -8.20 -15.05 10.02
N LEU A 181 -8.41 -15.02 8.70
CA LEU A 181 -9.68 -15.37 8.06
C LEU A 181 -9.87 -16.88 7.88
N ARG A 182 -8.88 -17.70 8.26
CA ARG A 182 -8.88 -19.18 8.14
C ARG A 182 -9.04 -19.71 6.71
N ILE A 183 -8.74 -18.88 5.70
CA ILE A 183 -8.76 -19.28 4.28
C ILE A 183 -7.35 -19.49 3.70
N TRP A 184 -6.31 -19.28 4.51
CA TRP A 184 -4.91 -19.55 4.19
C TRP A 184 -4.16 -20.00 5.45
N SER A 185 -3.07 -20.75 5.27
CA SER A 185 -2.23 -21.15 6.41
C SER A 185 -0.97 -20.31 6.46
N GLU A 186 -0.69 -19.72 7.62
CA GLU A 186 0.59 -19.05 7.94
C GLU A 186 1.82 -19.92 7.57
N LYS A 187 1.68 -21.25 7.64
CA LYS A 187 2.76 -22.19 7.32
C LYS A 187 3.15 -22.15 5.84
N ASN A 188 2.25 -21.76 4.94
CA ASN A 188 2.55 -21.65 3.51
C ASN A 188 3.58 -20.55 3.24
N ASN A 189 3.57 -19.49 4.06
CA ASN A 189 4.46 -18.35 3.92
C ASN A 189 5.87 -18.56 4.49
N ARG A 190 6.19 -19.76 4.99
CA ARG A 190 7.51 -20.05 5.58
C ARG A 190 8.69 -19.73 4.66
N LYS A 191 8.54 -19.95 3.35
CA LYS A 191 9.61 -19.67 2.38
C LYS A 191 9.83 -18.16 2.23
N ILE A 192 8.77 -17.37 2.04
CA ILE A 192 8.90 -15.91 1.90
C ILE A 192 9.41 -15.27 3.20
N TYR A 193 8.96 -15.75 4.37
CA TYR A 193 9.48 -15.26 5.66
C TYR A 193 10.97 -15.50 5.84
N LYS A 194 11.50 -16.63 5.33
CA LYS A 194 12.95 -16.88 5.34
C LYS A 194 13.70 -15.89 4.43
N LYS A 195 13.12 -15.51 3.29
CA LYS A 195 13.70 -14.46 2.41
C LYS A 195 13.71 -13.12 3.14
N ILE A 196 12.56 -12.69 3.70
CA ILE A 196 12.40 -11.42 4.42
C ILE A 196 13.39 -11.28 5.58
N LYS A 197 13.58 -12.35 6.37
CA LYS A 197 14.52 -12.35 7.50
C LYS A 197 15.99 -12.21 7.06
N LYS A 198 16.33 -12.61 5.84
CA LYS A 198 17.71 -12.58 5.29
C LYS A 198 18.07 -11.30 4.54
N LEU A 199 17.09 -10.46 4.20
CA LEU A 199 17.32 -9.12 3.59
C LEU A 199 18.19 -8.25 4.49
#